data_AF-A0A834VDB7-F1
#
_entry.id   AF-A0A834VDB7-F1
#
_cell.length_a   1.000
_cell.length_b   1.000
_cell.length_c   1.000
_cell.angle_alpha   90.00
_cell.angle_beta   90.00
_cell.angle_gamma   90.00
#
_symmetry.space_group_name_H-M   'P 1'
#
loop_
_entity.id
_entity.type
_entity.pdbx_description
1 polymer ?
#
loop_
_entity_poly.entity_id
_entity_poly.type
_entity_poly.pdbx_seq_one_letter_code
_entity_poly.pdbx_strand_id
1 'polypeptide(L)'
;MAFKITIFLCWVLLFLLFFEYTNCLRGKGSRRRKISKQNSKLIFHTNSKRADYYSNENGAQIIRSSHFDYEFYLGHKIVFICVAIGDPLPTITWFKDGIEIDTTMNNYLHINEWKYKKGNEAKIKSKLEIDPARQMDSGSYECMVRV
;
A
#
# COMPACT_ATOMS: atom_id res chain seq x y z
N MET A 1 -4.28 -24.96 -66.85
CA MET A 1 -4.92 -25.38 -65.58
C MET A 1 -4.13 -24.96 -64.34
N ALA A 2 -2.80 -24.98 -64.36
CA ALA A 2 -1.95 -24.58 -63.22
C ALA A 2 -2.19 -23.14 -62.69
N PHE A 3 -2.46 -22.17 -63.56
CA PHE A 3 -2.64 -20.76 -63.16
C PHE A 3 -3.90 -20.50 -62.32
N LYS A 4 -4.96 -21.28 -62.49
CA LYS A 4 -6.17 -21.18 -61.65
C LYS A 4 -5.95 -21.81 -60.27
N ILE A 5 -5.11 -22.85 -60.21
CA ILE A 5 -4.75 -23.55 -58.98
C ILE A 5 -3.85 -22.65 -58.12
N THR A 6 -2.89 -21.94 -58.71
CA THR A 6 -2.03 -21.00 -57.98
C THR A 6 -2.82 -19.83 -57.40
N ILE A 7 -3.79 -19.27 -58.14
CA ILE A 7 -4.67 -18.20 -57.65
C ILE A 7 -5.54 -18.70 -56.49
N PHE A 8 -6.09 -19.90 -56.60
CA PHE A 8 -6.92 -20.50 -55.53
C PHE A 8 -6.09 -20.75 -54.26
N LEU A 9 -4.88 -21.30 -54.39
CA LEU A 9 -3.97 -21.50 -53.26
C LEU A 9 -3.56 -20.17 -52.61
N CYS A 10 -3.35 -19.12 -53.40
CA CYS A 10 -3.03 -17.79 -52.90
C CYS A 10 -4.19 -17.16 -52.11
N TRP A 11 -5.43 -17.35 -52.60
CA TRP A 11 -6.65 -16.94 -51.88
C TRP A 11 -6.84 -17.70 -50.56
N VAL A 12 -6.60 -19.01 -50.55
CA VAL A 12 -6.66 -19.83 -49.32
C VAL A 12 -5.60 -19.37 -48.31
N LEU A 13 -4.37 -19.09 -48.76
CA LEU A 13 -3.30 -18.55 -47.91
C LEU A 13 -3.66 -17.18 -47.32
N LEU A 14 -4.21 -16.27 -48.13
CA LEU A 14 -4.67 -14.96 -47.65
C LEU A 14 -5.81 -15.10 -46.64
N PHE A 15 -6.73 -16.04 -46.85
CA PHE A 15 -7.84 -16.28 -45.92
C PHE A 15 -7.36 -16.84 -44.57
N LEU A 16 -6.38 -17.74 -44.58
CA LEU A 16 -5.77 -18.27 -43.35
C LEU A 16 -4.99 -17.20 -42.57
N LEU A 17 -4.25 -16.34 -43.27
CA LEU A 17 -3.56 -15.20 -42.65
C LEU A 17 -4.56 -14.19 -42.05
N PHE A 18 -5.71 -13.98 -42.69
CA PHE A 18 -6.76 -13.12 -42.17
C PHE A 18 -7.40 -13.71 -40.90
N PHE A 19 -7.62 -15.03 -40.85
CA PHE A 19 -8.20 -15.70 -39.67
C PHE A 19 -7.26 -15.61 -38.46
N GLU A 20 -5.97 -15.84 -38.62
CA GLU A 20 -4.93 -15.61 -37.60
C GLU A 20 -4.92 -14.15 -37.11
N TYR A 21 -5.02 -13.17 -38.03
CA TYR A 21 -5.10 -11.75 -37.69
C TYR A 21 -6.35 -11.40 -36.86
N THR A 22 -7.51 -12.01 -37.17
CA THR A 22 -8.72 -11.81 -36.36
C THR A 22 -8.63 -12.46 -34.98
N ASN A 23 -7.87 -13.55 -34.86
CA ASN A 23 -7.69 -14.26 -33.58
C ASN A 23 -6.72 -13.53 -32.64
N CYS A 24 -5.72 -12.81 -33.15
CA CYS A 24 -4.80 -12.03 -32.30
C CYS A 24 -5.41 -10.71 -31.79
N LEU A 25 -6.45 -10.18 -32.45
CA LEU A 25 -7.26 -9.06 -31.93
C LEU A 25 -8.25 -9.47 -30.83
N ARG A 26 -8.50 -10.78 -30.67
CA ARG A 26 -9.26 -11.33 -29.54
C ARG A 26 -8.37 -11.48 -28.31
N GLY A 27 -7.67 -10.40 -27.97
CA GLY A 27 -6.98 -10.27 -26.69
C GLY A 27 -7.96 -10.60 -25.57
N LYS A 28 -7.60 -11.59 -24.74
CA LYS A 28 -8.27 -11.90 -23.48
C LYS A 28 -8.45 -10.58 -22.74
N GLY A 29 -9.68 -10.07 -22.69
CA GLY A 29 -10.06 -9.03 -21.77
C GLY A 29 -9.74 -9.55 -20.38
N SER A 30 -8.60 -9.12 -19.82
CA SER A 30 -8.30 -9.32 -18.43
C SER A 30 -9.47 -8.67 -17.70
N ARG A 31 -10.37 -9.48 -17.16
CA ARG A 31 -11.33 -9.02 -16.17
C ARG A 31 -10.46 -8.45 -15.08
N ARG A 32 -10.29 -7.12 -15.10
CA ARG A 32 -9.77 -6.35 -13.99
C ARG A 32 -10.66 -6.77 -12.84
N ARG A 33 -10.18 -7.69 -12.00
CA ARG A 33 -10.85 -7.98 -10.74
C ARG A 33 -10.91 -6.61 -10.09
N LYS A 34 -12.12 -6.06 -9.98
CA LYS A 34 -12.39 -5.03 -8.99
C LYS A 34 -11.98 -5.72 -7.70
N ILE A 35 -10.77 -5.41 -7.22
CA ILE A 35 -10.47 -5.51 -5.80
C ILE A 35 -11.55 -4.62 -5.22
N SER A 36 -12.61 -5.29 -4.75
CA SER A 36 -13.56 -4.69 -3.86
C SER A 36 -12.72 -3.90 -2.87
N LYS A 37 -13.09 -2.66 -2.59
CA LYS A 37 -12.78 -2.05 -1.31
C LYS A 37 -13.45 -2.95 -0.25
N GLN A 38 -12.94 -4.16 -0.05
CA GLN A 38 -13.11 -4.88 1.18
C GLN A 38 -12.37 -3.99 2.14
N ASN A 39 -13.17 -3.29 2.93
CA ASN A 39 -12.76 -2.75 4.21
C ASN A 39 -11.66 -3.65 4.76
N SER A 40 -10.48 -3.09 5.04
CA SER A 40 -9.33 -3.77 5.64
C SER A 40 -9.68 -4.54 6.93
N LYS A 41 -10.93 -4.41 7.40
CA LYS A 41 -11.56 -5.15 8.48
C LYS A 41 -11.70 -6.67 8.25
N LEU A 42 -11.53 -7.20 7.04
CA LEU A 42 -11.83 -8.61 6.73
C LEU A 42 -10.66 -9.60 6.84
N ILE A 43 -9.44 -9.18 7.20
CA ILE A 43 -8.33 -10.12 7.43
C ILE A 43 -8.36 -10.69 8.87
N PHE A 44 -9.04 -10.04 9.82
CA PHE A 44 -8.81 -10.26 11.25
C PHE A 44 -9.82 -11.19 11.97
N HIS A 45 -10.91 -11.61 11.31
CA HIS A 45 -11.93 -12.47 11.93
C HIS A 45 -11.78 -13.97 11.58
N THR A 46 -10.54 -14.47 11.43
CA THR A 46 -10.33 -15.94 11.27
C THR A 46 -10.28 -16.66 12.60
N ASN A 47 -10.09 -15.95 13.72
CA ASN A 47 -10.04 -16.52 15.06
C ASN A 47 -10.86 -15.67 16.04
N SER A 48 -11.94 -16.25 16.58
CA SER A 48 -12.84 -15.57 17.52
C SER A 48 -12.12 -15.01 18.75
N LYS A 49 -11.00 -15.61 19.18
CA LYS A 49 -10.23 -15.13 20.35
C LYS A 49 -9.46 -13.82 20.09
N ARG A 50 -9.28 -13.43 18.82
CA ARG A 50 -8.60 -12.16 18.46
C ARG A 50 -9.58 -11.01 18.20
N ALA A 51 -10.87 -11.30 18.04
CA ALA A 51 -11.87 -10.26 17.82
C ALA A 51 -11.86 -9.26 18.98
N ASP A 52 -11.85 -9.77 20.21
CA ASP A 52 -11.83 -8.96 21.44
C ASP A 52 -10.62 -8.01 21.52
N TYR A 53 -9.48 -8.39 20.95
CA TYR A 53 -8.29 -7.53 20.90
C TYR A 53 -8.49 -6.33 19.97
N TYR A 54 -9.06 -6.55 18.78
CA TYR A 54 -9.31 -5.49 17.79
C TYR A 54 -10.56 -4.66 18.07
N SER A 55 -11.51 -5.19 18.85
CA SER A 55 -12.74 -4.51 19.25
C SER A 55 -12.74 -4.01 20.70
N ASN A 56 -11.57 -3.97 21.35
CA ASN A 56 -11.48 -3.45 22.72
C ASN A 56 -11.75 -1.94 22.73
N GLU A 57 -12.81 -1.50 23.40
CA GLU A 57 -13.16 -0.09 23.56
C GLU A 57 -12.09 0.70 24.33
N ASN A 58 -11.33 0.02 25.21
CA ASN A 58 -10.22 0.59 25.96
C ASN A 58 -8.86 0.39 25.28
N GLY A 59 -8.84 -0.16 24.05
CA GLY A 59 -7.60 -0.41 23.32
C GLY A 59 -6.99 0.87 22.75
N ALA A 60 -5.68 0.85 22.44
CA ALA A 60 -5.09 1.94 21.69
C ALA A 60 -5.67 2.02 20.29
N GLN A 61 -5.98 3.24 19.86
CA GLN A 61 -6.57 3.51 18.57
C GLN A 61 -5.74 4.54 17.80
N ILE A 62 -5.46 4.25 16.53
CA ILE A 62 -4.92 5.24 15.60
C ILE A 62 -6.09 6.11 15.13
N ILE A 63 -6.06 7.39 15.49
CA ILE A 63 -7.10 8.37 15.12
C ILE A 63 -6.74 9.18 13.88
N ARG A 64 -5.45 9.22 13.50
CA ARG A 64 -4.97 9.88 12.28
C ARG A 64 -3.67 9.26 11.83
N SER A 65 -3.55 8.96 10.54
CA SER A 65 -2.31 8.51 9.90
C SER A 65 -2.10 9.22 8.55
N SER A 66 -0.89 9.17 8.00
CA SER A 66 -0.57 9.66 6.66
C SER A 66 -1.23 8.82 5.55
N HIS A 67 -1.14 9.32 4.31
CA HIS A 67 -1.75 8.74 3.11
C HIS A 67 -1.26 7.32 2.80
N PHE A 68 -2.12 6.54 2.12
CA PHE A 68 -1.82 5.17 1.69
C PHE A 68 -0.90 5.11 0.46
N ASP A 69 -0.91 6.15 -0.38
CA ASP A 69 -0.04 6.33 -1.55
C ASP A 69 0.50 7.75 -1.49
N TYR A 70 1.81 7.89 -1.57
CA TYR A 70 2.48 9.18 -1.49
C TYR A 70 3.64 9.24 -2.49
N GLU A 71 3.52 10.13 -3.46
CA GLU A 71 4.59 10.43 -4.42
C GLU A 71 5.45 11.57 -3.87
N PHE A 72 6.77 11.49 -4.09
CA PHE A 72 7.72 12.50 -3.64
C PHE A 72 8.76 12.81 -4.72
N TYR A 73 9.35 14.00 -4.60
CA TYR A 73 10.46 14.43 -5.46
C TYR A 73 11.79 14.21 -4.74
N LEU A 74 12.80 13.75 -5.47
CA LEU A 74 14.16 13.59 -4.94
C LEU A 74 14.70 14.94 -4.44
N GLY A 75 15.43 14.92 -3.33
CA GLY A 75 15.98 16.13 -2.71
C GLY A 75 14.99 16.91 -1.83
N HIS A 76 13.68 16.63 -1.92
CA HIS A 76 12.67 17.29 -1.09
C HIS A 76 12.44 16.57 0.24
N LYS A 77 11.73 17.24 1.14
CA LYS A 77 11.35 16.72 2.45
C LYS A 77 10.09 15.87 2.38
N ILE A 78 10.13 14.68 2.96
CA ILE A 78 8.97 13.80 3.16
C ILE A 78 8.56 13.82 4.62
N VAL A 79 7.25 13.82 4.89
CA VAL A 79 6.71 13.80 6.25
C VAL A 79 5.56 12.80 6.36
N PHE A 80 5.72 11.85 7.28
CA PHE A 80 4.65 10.96 7.74
C PHE A 80 4.18 11.34 9.14
N ILE A 81 2.88 11.20 9.41
CA ILE A 81 2.25 11.54 10.67
C ILE A 81 1.42 10.35 11.14
N CYS A 82 1.52 10.01 12.42
CA CYS A 82 0.67 9.04 13.09
C CYS A 82 0.22 9.63 14.44
N VAL A 83 -1.07 9.57 14.72
CA VAL A 83 -1.67 10.05 15.97
C VAL A 83 -2.49 8.93 16.57
N ALA A 84 -2.17 8.60 17.81
CA ALA A 84 -2.84 7.57 18.56
C ALA A 84 -3.39 8.09 19.89
N ILE A 85 -4.38 7.37 20.40
CA ILE A 85 -5.04 7.60 21.68
C ILE A 85 -5.12 6.28 22.44
N GLY A 86 -5.02 6.32 23.75
CA GLY A 86 -5.21 5.16 24.62
C GLY A 86 -5.06 5.54 26.10
N ASP A 87 -5.49 4.64 26.98
CA ASP A 87 -5.21 4.70 28.41
C ASP A 87 -4.81 3.29 28.90
N PRO A 88 -3.54 3.02 29.24
CA PRO A 88 -2.42 3.96 29.36
C PRO A 88 -1.93 4.56 28.02
N LEU A 89 -1.09 5.60 28.10
CA LEU A 89 -0.55 6.29 26.92
C LEU A 89 0.17 5.30 25.99
N PRO A 90 -0.25 5.19 24.72
CA PRO A 90 0.36 4.23 23.80
C PRO A 90 1.73 4.69 23.28
N THR A 91 2.48 3.73 22.76
CA THR A 91 3.75 3.91 22.08
C THR A 91 3.58 3.76 20.56
N ILE A 92 4.35 4.52 19.78
CA ILE A 92 4.36 4.45 18.31
C ILE A 92 5.73 3.95 17.85
N THR A 93 5.75 2.98 16.95
CA THR A 93 6.95 2.50 16.26
C THR A 93 6.75 2.60 14.77
N TRP A 94 7.77 3.07 14.04
CA TRP A 94 7.74 3.18 12.59
C TRP A 94 8.49 2.03 11.93
N PHE A 95 7.96 1.55 10.82
CA PHE A 95 8.56 0.49 10.01
C PHE A 95 8.69 0.96 8.57
N LYS A 96 9.77 0.57 7.91
CA LYS A 96 9.95 0.65 6.46
C LYS A 96 10.10 -0.77 5.92
N ASP A 97 9.22 -1.16 5.01
CA ASP A 97 9.23 -2.49 4.38
C ASP A 97 9.25 -3.64 5.41
N GLY A 98 8.56 -3.44 6.54
CA GLY A 98 8.48 -4.40 7.65
C GLY A 98 9.68 -4.39 8.61
N ILE A 99 10.69 -3.55 8.37
CA ILE A 99 11.86 -3.38 9.24
C ILE A 99 11.67 -2.15 10.11
N GLU A 100 11.88 -2.29 11.43
CA GLU A 100 11.79 -1.17 12.36
C GLU A 100 12.84 -0.10 12.00
N ILE A 101 12.40 1.15 11.97
CA ILE A 101 13.26 2.27 11.62
C ILE A 101 14.07 2.68 12.85
N ASP A 102 15.38 2.52 12.78
CA ASP A 102 16.31 3.03 13.78
C ASP A 102 16.85 4.41 13.37
N THR A 103 16.49 5.44 14.15
CA THR A 103 16.96 6.81 13.93
C THR A 103 18.41 7.02 14.37
N THR A 104 18.98 6.14 15.20
CA THR A 104 20.32 6.36 15.76
C THR A 104 21.43 6.25 14.71
N MET A 105 21.20 5.52 13.64
CA MET A 105 22.18 5.30 12.56
C MET A 105 22.04 6.28 11.39
N ASN A 106 20.91 7.01 11.29
CA ASN A 106 20.53 7.73 10.08
C ASN A 106 20.29 9.24 10.34
N ASN A 107 21.31 10.06 10.08
CA ASN A 107 21.23 11.52 10.30
C ASN A 107 20.23 12.28 9.40
N TYR A 108 19.67 11.67 8.36
CA TYR A 108 18.70 12.32 7.44
C TYR A 108 17.24 11.93 7.75
N LEU A 109 17.04 11.06 8.75
CA LEU A 109 15.74 10.57 9.17
C LEU A 109 15.51 10.94 10.63
N HIS A 110 14.38 11.58 10.91
CA HIS A 110 14.06 12.08 12.25
C HIS A 110 12.65 11.68 12.66
N ILE A 111 12.51 11.19 13.89
CA ILE A 111 11.22 10.91 14.50
C ILE A 111 11.01 11.90 15.64
N ASN A 112 9.95 12.69 15.54
CA ASN A 112 9.55 13.67 16.55
C ASN A 112 8.22 13.25 17.18
N GLU A 113 8.17 13.18 18.51
CA GLU A 113 6.99 12.77 19.26
C GLU A 113 6.46 13.88 20.17
N TRP A 114 5.13 14.01 20.22
CA TRP A 114 4.42 14.90 21.14
C TRP A 114 3.37 14.12 21.90
N LYS A 115 3.48 14.14 23.23
CA LYS A 115 2.56 13.48 24.15
C LYS A 115 1.72 14.54 24.85
N TYR A 116 0.40 14.38 24.86
CA TYR A 116 -0.51 15.32 25.49
C TYR A 116 -1.78 14.61 25.97
N LYS A 117 -2.41 15.15 27.01
CA LYS A 117 -3.67 14.62 27.55
C LYS A 117 -4.83 15.53 27.21
N LYS A 118 -5.98 14.96 26.88
CA LYS A 118 -7.24 15.69 26.69
C LYS A 118 -8.33 15.00 27.52
N GLY A 119 -8.63 15.54 28.70
CA GLY A 119 -9.51 14.86 29.66
C GLY A 119 -8.86 13.59 30.22
N ASN A 120 -9.60 12.48 30.21
CA ASN A 120 -9.11 11.18 30.66
C ASN A 120 -8.30 10.41 29.59
N GLU A 121 -8.27 10.90 28.34
CA GLU A 121 -7.63 10.19 27.24
C GLU A 121 -6.20 10.71 27.00
N ALA A 122 -5.22 9.80 26.95
CA ALA A 122 -3.84 10.13 26.63
C ALA A 122 -3.59 10.01 25.11
N LYS A 123 -3.00 11.04 24.52
CA LYS A 123 -2.73 11.14 23.08
C LYS A 123 -1.24 11.26 22.81
N ILE A 124 -0.82 10.64 21.72
CA ILE A 124 0.53 10.74 21.18
C ILE A 124 0.46 11.05 19.69
N LYS A 125 1.30 11.98 19.25
CA LYS A 125 1.54 12.28 17.84
C LYS A 125 3.00 11.98 17.54
N SER A 126 3.26 11.15 16.55
CA SER A 126 4.60 10.88 16.03
C SER A 126 4.71 11.38 14.59
N LYS A 127 5.80 12.05 14.27
CA LYS A 127 6.13 12.57 12.93
C LYS A 127 7.46 11.98 12.49
N LEU A 128 7.43 11.18 11.43
CA LEU A 128 8.60 10.68 10.75
C LEU A 128 8.94 11.65 9.59
N GLU A 129 10.17 12.14 9.56
CA GLU A 129 10.66 13.11 8.60
C GLU A 129 11.91 12.56 7.89
N ILE A 130 11.93 12.66 6.56
CA ILE A 130 13.07 12.25 5.73
C ILE A 130 13.49 13.47 4.91
N ASP A 131 14.73 13.92 5.09
CA ASP A 131 15.24 15.13 4.45
C ASP A 131 16.78 15.04 4.25
N PRO A 132 17.30 14.99 3.01
CA PRO A 132 16.57 14.99 1.74
C PRO A 132 16.07 13.59 1.34
N ALA A 133 14.96 13.53 0.59
CA ALA A 133 14.43 12.31 -0.01
C ALA A 133 15.36 11.73 -1.08
N ARG A 134 15.57 10.41 -1.03
CA ARG A 134 16.43 9.64 -1.92
C ARG A 134 15.64 8.55 -2.62
N GLN A 135 16.18 8.03 -3.72
CA GLN A 135 15.55 6.92 -4.46
C GLN A 135 15.35 5.67 -3.58
N MET A 136 16.26 5.42 -2.64
CA MET A 136 16.20 4.29 -1.70
C MET A 136 15.13 4.41 -0.62
N ASP A 137 14.54 5.60 -0.44
CA ASP A 137 13.45 5.83 0.51
C ASP A 137 12.11 5.32 -0.05
N SER A 138 12.04 4.95 -1.33
CA SER A 138 10.89 4.24 -1.87
C SER A 138 10.62 2.96 -1.07
N GLY A 139 9.37 2.77 -0.63
CA GLY A 139 8.97 1.63 0.17
C GLY A 139 7.61 1.83 0.85
N SER A 140 7.18 0.80 1.59
CA SER A 140 5.99 0.87 2.43
C SER A 140 6.36 1.34 3.83
N TYR A 141 5.71 2.40 4.30
CA TYR A 141 5.90 2.92 5.66
C TYR A 141 4.69 2.61 6.53
N GLU A 142 4.92 2.05 7.70
CA GLU A 142 3.87 1.63 8.62
C GLU A 142 4.11 2.22 10.01
N CYS A 143 3.06 2.76 10.64
CA CYS A 143 3.11 3.07 12.07
C CYS A 143 2.35 2.00 12.84
N MET A 144 3.05 1.36 13.78
CA MET A 144 2.47 0.39 14.72
C MET A 144 2.27 1.06 16.07
N VAL A 145 1.10 0.82 16.67
CA VAL A 145 0.74 1.36 17.98
C VAL A 145 0.58 0.22 18.98
N ARG A 146 1.17 0.38 20.16
CA ARG A 146 1.12 -0.60 21.26
C ARG A 146 0.76 0.07 22.58
N VAL A 147 0.02 -0.64 23.43
CA VAL A 147 -0.30 -0.28 24.82
C VAL A 147 0.62 -1.06 25.74
#